data_AF-S4Y5A8-F1
#
_entry.id   AF-S4Y5A8-F1
#
_cell.length_a   1.000
_cell.length_b   1.000
_cell.length_c   1.000
_cell.angle_alpha   90.00
_cell.angle_beta   90.00
_cell.angle_gamma   90.00
#
_symmetry.space_group_name_H-M   'P 1'
#
loop_
_entity.id
_entity.type
_entity.pdbx_description
1 polymer ?
#
loop_
_entity_poly.entity_id
_entity_poly.type
_entity_poly.pdbx_seq_one_letter_code
_entity_poly.pdbx_strand_id
1 'polypeptide(L)'
;MRTFDIVIIGSGIAGGFLARQLRLARPDLGVLVLEAAGAMEDYKVGESTVEVAANYMVRRLNLGTYLYQHQLPKNGLRFFFDGPGKDLPLPRMSEIGSDHMPFHPSFQLERARLERDLVAMNRAAGAEVELGAKVVDLAIDGGGRHKVVYEQGGERREVACRWVCDASGRRHVLLRKLGVKVHKETRLNTAAAWGRYRGVAGLDAVTDAAWRSRARYTSRHLSTNHFMYDGYWIWFIPLAGDLMSVGVVFDKDRIGEGNAPAGALPGPRTRADFERFLGAHRAVRELLEGAELEDFQAYAHLPYHADRYFSTDRYAVTGEAGAFTDPFYSPGSDFIATANEFITQMILADVGGDRAGFEERVAAYDAYYRFKYDSTLRLYERMYPVFGSFELYRLKYLLDFNNYYNLVVWPFMADRVTDVGWIREELRFTDLVLRALSTMGDHFASLAADLRARGEYFAQNEGRFANGLNGVVQLETRLGPSIDERFRREQVDRAYGSVFAALVERRLAERGLSDRARLVSELKLPQVLTFRDITPDRLARLLDRIGERMTKDLRAEFPDAGVERVELGSGGEVSVTGPAVGTEVHAAVLSRARSLWDASAGSLAHVAL
;
A
#
# COMPACT_ATOMS: atom_id res chain seq x y z
N MET A 1 -16.81 36.90 -20.56
CA MET A 1 -16.18 35.63 -20.12
C MET A 1 -16.42 35.49 -18.63
N ARG A 2 -17.00 34.36 -18.17
CA ARG A 2 -17.18 34.12 -16.72
C ARG A 2 -15.82 33.93 -16.06
N THR A 3 -15.69 34.37 -14.82
CA THR A 3 -14.42 34.33 -14.07
C THR A 3 -14.58 33.51 -12.80
N PHE A 4 -13.63 32.64 -12.54
CA PHE A 4 -13.54 31.80 -11.34
C PHE A 4 -12.19 32.01 -10.66
N ASP A 5 -12.10 31.58 -9.41
CA ASP A 5 -10.78 31.43 -8.78
C ASP A 5 -10.16 30.14 -9.27
N ILE A 6 -10.91 29.04 -9.27
CA ILE A 6 -10.39 27.70 -9.54
C ILE A 6 -11.30 26.98 -10.54
N VAL A 7 -10.69 26.38 -11.56
CA VAL A 7 -11.34 25.42 -12.46
C VAL A 7 -10.76 24.03 -12.24
N ILE A 8 -11.62 23.06 -11.94
CA ILE A 8 -11.27 21.65 -11.76
C ILE A 8 -11.79 20.86 -12.96
N ILE A 9 -10.90 20.12 -13.63
CA ILE A 9 -11.24 19.31 -14.80
C ILE A 9 -11.51 17.88 -14.34
N GLY A 10 -12.77 17.44 -14.38
CA GLY A 10 -13.24 16.13 -13.91
C GLY A 10 -13.89 16.19 -12.52
N SER A 11 -15.03 15.52 -12.38
CA SER A 11 -15.85 15.50 -11.16
C SER A 11 -15.83 14.19 -10.38
N GLY A 12 -15.05 13.20 -10.84
CA GLY A 12 -14.84 11.96 -10.09
C GLY A 12 -14.18 12.20 -8.74
N ILE A 13 -13.99 11.17 -7.91
CA ILE A 13 -13.55 11.33 -6.50
C ILE A 13 -12.35 12.29 -6.32
N ALA A 14 -11.37 12.30 -7.23
CA ALA A 14 -10.24 13.22 -7.13
C ALA A 14 -10.66 14.70 -7.19
N GLY A 15 -11.42 15.09 -8.22
CA GLY A 15 -11.89 16.46 -8.41
C GLY A 15 -13.07 16.82 -7.52
N GLY A 16 -14.00 15.89 -7.31
CA GLY A 16 -15.15 16.06 -6.41
C GLY A 16 -14.73 16.27 -4.96
N PHE A 17 -13.74 15.53 -4.47
CA PHE A 17 -13.18 15.75 -3.13
C PHE A 17 -12.41 17.06 -3.04
N LEU A 18 -11.61 17.42 -4.06
CA LEU A 18 -10.89 18.69 -4.08
C LEU A 18 -11.85 19.89 -4.04
N ALA A 19 -12.89 19.88 -4.86
CA ALA A 19 -13.92 20.90 -4.87
C ALA A 19 -14.57 21.04 -3.49
N ARG A 20 -14.94 19.91 -2.88
CA ARG A 20 -15.54 19.89 -1.54
C ARG A 20 -14.62 20.46 -0.48
N GLN A 21 -13.36 20.03 -0.45
CA GLN A 21 -12.36 20.53 0.50
C GLN A 21 -12.17 22.04 0.37
N LEU A 22 -12.01 22.55 -0.85
CA LEU A 22 -11.86 23.99 -1.11
C LEU A 22 -13.08 24.79 -0.62
N ARG A 23 -14.30 24.32 -0.93
CA ARG A 23 -15.54 24.97 -0.49
C ARG A 23 -15.71 24.97 1.03
N LEU A 24 -15.29 23.90 1.71
CA LEU A 24 -15.31 23.82 3.17
C LEU A 24 -14.24 24.70 3.83
N ALA A 25 -13.03 24.74 3.27
CA ALA A 25 -11.93 25.52 3.81
C ALA A 25 -12.09 27.04 3.54
N ARG A 26 -12.62 27.40 2.37
CA ARG A 26 -12.81 28.79 1.92
C ARG A 26 -14.11 28.93 1.11
N PRO A 27 -15.25 29.12 1.80
CA PRO A 27 -16.57 29.26 1.16
C PRO A 27 -16.72 30.48 0.25
N ASP A 28 -15.75 31.39 0.22
CA ASP A 28 -15.70 32.57 -0.65
C ASP A 28 -15.09 32.29 -2.03
N LEU A 29 -14.37 31.17 -2.21
CA LEU A 29 -13.72 30.86 -3.50
C LEU A 29 -14.72 30.45 -4.59
N GLY A 30 -14.65 31.10 -5.75
CA GLY A 30 -15.36 30.69 -6.94
C GLY A 30 -14.76 29.42 -7.54
N VAL A 31 -15.41 28.27 -7.32
CA VAL A 31 -14.97 26.96 -7.82
C VAL A 31 -15.90 26.48 -8.93
N LEU A 32 -15.34 26.20 -10.10
CA LEU A 32 -16.01 25.56 -11.23
C LEU A 32 -15.44 24.16 -11.46
N VAL A 33 -16.30 23.15 -11.51
CA VAL A 33 -15.94 21.77 -11.86
C VAL A 33 -16.55 21.44 -13.21
N LEU A 34 -15.72 21.03 -14.18
CA LEU A 34 -16.13 20.68 -15.53
C LEU A 34 -16.01 19.17 -15.74
N GLU A 35 -17.14 18.46 -15.88
CA GLU A 35 -17.18 17.03 -16.14
C GLU A 35 -17.66 16.73 -17.56
N ALA A 36 -16.91 15.91 -18.28
CA ALA A 36 -17.25 15.53 -19.65
C ALA A 36 -18.47 14.60 -19.72
N ALA A 37 -18.69 13.75 -18.72
CA ALA A 37 -19.87 12.90 -18.65
C ALA A 37 -21.13 13.71 -18.37
N GLY A 38 -22.22 13.42 -19.09
CA GLY A 38 -23.52 14.08 -18.90
C GLY A 38 -24.24 13.68 -17.61
N ALA A 39 -23.92 12.50 -17.08
CA ALA A 39 -24.44 11.96 -15.82
C ALA A 39 -23.36 11.12 -15.13
N MET A 40 -23.48 10.96 -13.80
CA MET A 40 -22.58 10.14 -12.98
C MET A 40 -23.23 8.78 -12.70
N GLU A 41 -23.38 8.00 -13.76
CA GLU A 41 -24.01 6.67 -13.73
C GLU A 41 -23.02 5.56 -14.12
N ASP A 42 -21.96 5.91 -14.84
CA ASP A 42 -20.95 4.97 -15.31
C ASP A 42 -20.09 4.42 -14.17
N TYR A 43 -19.83 3.11 -14.27
CA TYR A 43 -18.92 2.42 -13.37
C TYR A 43 -17.47 2.92 -13.51
N LYS A 44 -16.84 3.18 -12.36
CA LYS A 44 -15.39 3.44 -12.25
C LYS A 44 -14.78 2.59 -11.14
N VAL A 45 -13.66 1.95 -11.46
CA VAL A 45 -12.85 1.17 -10.52
C VAL A 45 -12.10 2.07 -9.52
N GLY A 46 -11.70 1.50 -8.40
CA GLY A 46 -11.10 2.19 -7.27
C GLY A 46 -12.11 2.35 -6.14
N GLU A 47 -12.63 1.22 -5.67
CA GLU A 47 -13.69 1.15 -4.66
C GLU A 47 -13.15 0.98 -3.24
N SER A 48 -12.03 0.27 -3.05
CA SER A 48 -11.45 0.02 -1.73
C SER A 48 -10.65 1.21 -1.22
N THR A 49 -10.91 1.66 0.00
CA THR A 49 -10.09 2.67 0.69
C THR A 49 -9.27 2.07 1.83
N VAL A 50 -8.24 2.79 2.25
CA VAL A 50 -7.45 2.52 3.46
C VAL A 50 -7.45 3.78 4.35
N GLU A 51 -6.70 3.75 5.45
CA GLU A 51 -6.82 4.63 6.60
C GLU A 51 -6.61 6.11 6.26
N VAL A 52 -5.67 6.45 5.39
CA VAL A 52 -5.42 7.84 4.97
C VAL A 52 -6.60 8.40 4.20
N ALA A 53 -7.06 7.71 3.15
CA ALA A 53 -8.23 8.12 2.38
C ALA A 53 -9.49 8.22 3.24
N ALA A 54 -9.72 7.27 4.14
CA ALA A 54 -10.87 7.31 5.03
C ALA A 54 -10.80 8.46 6.03
N ASN A 55 -9.64 8.71 6.63
CA ASN A 55 -9.41 9.86 7.50
C ASN A 55 -9.66 11.18 6.76
N TYR A 56 -9.17 11.30 5.53
CA TYR A 56 -9.39 12.46 4.67
C TYR A 56 -10.88 12.70 4.42
N MET A 57 -11.62 11.68 3.98
CA MET A 57 -13.06 11.80 3.72
C MET A 57 -13.85 12.19 4.97
N VAL A 58 -13.51 11.63 6.12
CA VAL A 58 -14.21 11.94 7.39
C VAL A 58 -13.84 13.34 7.87
N ARG A 59 -12.54 13.63 8.01
CA ARG A 59 -12.05 14.80 8.76
C ARG A 59 -11.95 16.07 7.92
N ARG A 60 -11.69 15.96 6.62
CA ARG A 60 -11.52 17.11 5.71
C ARG A 60 -12.75 17.36 4.85
N LEU A 61 -13.43 16.29 4.47
CA LEU A 61 -14.59 16.40 3.59
C LEU A 61 -15.92 16.34 4.35
N ASN A 62 -15.92 16.07 5.66
CA ASN A 62 -17.16 15.93 6.43
C ASN A 62 -18.13 14.92 5.76
N LEU A 63 -17.62 13.73 5.39
CA LEU A 63 -18.40 12.67 4.75
C LEU A 63 -18.69 11.48 5.69
N GLY A 64 -18.29 11.54 6.97
CA GLY A 64 -18.42 10.41 7.91
C GLY A 64 -19.83 9.83 7.96
N THR A 65 -20.85 10.66 8.21
CA THR A 65 -22.25 10.22 8.24
C THR A 65 -22.69 9.60 6.92
N TYR A 66 -22.36 10.25 5.80
CA TYR A 66 -22.71 9.75 4.47
C TYR A 66 -22.11 8.37 4.19
N LEU A 67 -20.82 8.19 4.51
CA LEU A 67 -20.12 6.92 4.29
C LEU A 67 -20.76 5.77 5.06
N TYR A 68 -21.08 5.94 6.34
CA TYR A 68 -21.74 4.90 7.12
C TYR A 68 -23.19 4.61 6.69
N GLN A 69 -23.89 5.58 6.09
CA GLN A 69 -25.28 5.41 5.65
C GLN A 69 -25.40 4.83 4.23
N HIS A 70 -24.41 5.07 3.37
CA HIS A 70 -24.54 4.81 1.94
C HIS A 70 -23.45 3.92 1.35
N GLN A 71 -22.36 3.70 2.08
CA GLN A 71 -21.21 2.88 1.68
C GLN A 71 -21.00 1.76 2.70
N LEU A 72 -20.15 0.78 2.37
CA LEU A 72 -19.89 -0.35 3.26
C LEU A 72 -18.65 -0.07 4.12
N PRO A 73 -18.71 -0.23 5.46
CA PRO A 73 -17.52 -0.23 6.28
C PRO A 73 -16.66 -1.44 5.91
N LYS A 74 -15.35 -1.24 5.87
CA LYS A 74 -14.39 -2.25 5.43
C LYS A 74 -13.73 -2.95 6.61
N ASN A 75 -13.76 -4.28 6.59
CA ASN A 75 -13.06 -5.12 7.55
C ASN A 75 -11.61 -5.40 7.12
N GLY A 76 -10.84 -4.35 6.88
CA GLY A 76 -9.43 -4.42 6.48
C GLY A 76 -9.16 -5.13 5.15
N LEU A 77 -7.89 -5.46 4.93
CA LEU A 77 -7.43 -6.29 3.81
C LEU A 77 -7.40 -7.76 4.25
N ARG A 78 -7.78 -8.65 3.34
CA ARG A 78 -7.74 -10.10 3.56
C ARG A 78 -7.13 -10.79 2.34
N PHE A 79 -6.31 -11.80 2.58
CA PHE A 79 -5.54 -12.52 1.56
C PHE A 79 -5.74 -14.03 1.72
N PHE A 80 -6.05 -14.72 0.63
CA PHE A 80 -6.23 -16.15 0.56
C PHE A 80 -5.19 -16.78 -0.36
N PHE A 81 -4.63 -17.91 0.04
CA PHE A 81 -3.56 -18.60 -0.69
C PHE A 81 -3.98 -20.02 -1.05
N ASP A 82 -3.71 -20.41 -2.29
CA ASP A 82 -4.10 -21.70 -2.86
C ASP A 82 -2.91 -22.64 -3.06
N GLY A 83 -3.16 -23.91 -3.28
CA GLY A 83 -2.16 -24.86 -3.75
C GLY A 83 -1.79 -24.64 -5.23
N PRO A 84 -0.76 -25.34 -5.73
CA PRO A 84 -0.35 -25.24 -7.14
C PRO A 84 -1.46 -25.63 -8.14
N GLY A 85 -2.40 -26.48 -7.71
CA GLY A 85 -3.55 -26.92 -8.51
C GLY A 85 -4.71 -25.92 -8.59
N LYS A 86 -4.72 -24.87 -7.76
CA LYS A 86 -5.80 -23.86 -7.69
C LYS A 86 -7.18 -24.47 -7.38
N ASP A 87 -7.18 -25.55 -6.62
CA ASP A 87 -8.29 -26.48 -6.42
C ASP A 87 -8.67 -26.67 -4.95
N LEU A 88 -8.08 -25.89 -4.04
CA LEU A 88 -8.50 -25.89 -2.66
C LEU A 88 -9.90 -25.25 -2.53
N PRO A 89 -10.80 -25.85 -1.73
CA PRO A 89 -12.00 -25.15 -1.32
C PRO A 89 -11.63 -24.01 -0.38
N LEU A 90 -12.41 -22.92 -0.39
CA LEU A 90 -12.15 -21.70 0.39
C LEU A 90 -11.73 -21.97 1.86
N PRO A 91 -12.34 -22.88 2.64
CA PRO A 91 -12.00 -23.09 4.05
C PRO A 91 -10.61 -23.71 4.28
N ARG A 92 -10.08 -24.40 3.26
CA ARG A 92 -8.76 -25.02 3.29
C ARG A 92 -7.65 -24.09 2.82
N MET A 93 -7.99 -22.96 2.19
CA MET A 93 -6.99 -21.95 1.85
C MET A 93 -6.38 -21.35 3.13
N SER A 94 -5.06 -21.13 3.09
CA SER A 94 -4.41 -20.30 4.10
C SER A 94 -4.86 -18.86 3.96
N GLU A 95 -4.90 -18.15 5.08
CA GLU A 95 -5.58 -16.87 5.20
C GLU A 95 -4.76 -15.88 6.04
N ILE A 96 -4.59 -14.66 5.53
CA ILE A 96 -4.09 -13.51 6.29
C ILE A 96 -5.22 -12.49 6.35
N GLY A 97 -5.65 -12.11 7.55
CA GLY A 97 -6.70 -11.11 7.71
C GLY A 97 -6.97 -10.77 9.16
N SER A 98 -7.72 -9.70 9.40
CA SER A 98 -8.08 -9.30 10.76
C SER A 98 -9.12 -10.26 11.36
N ASP A 99 -9.00 -10.55 12.64
CA ASP A 99 -10.00 -11.34 13.37
C ASP A 99 -11.09 -10.46 14.01
N HIS A 100 -11.05 -9.14 13.84
CA HIS A 100 -12.05 -8.15 14.27
C HIS A 100 -11.98 -6.91 13.36
N MET A 101 -12.94 -5.97 13.50
CA MET A 101 -12.91 -4.70 12.77
C MET A 101 -11.66 -3.88 13.11
N PRO A 102 -10.96 -3.27 12.13
CA PRO A 102 -9.82 -2.40 12.39
C PRO A 102 -10.19 -1.17 13.24
N PHE A 103 -9.22 -0.67 14.01
CA PHE A 103 -9.40 0.48 14.91
C PHE A 103 -9.57 1.83 14.19
N HIS A 104 -9.12 1.92 12.94
CA HIS A 104 -9.41 3.06 12.07
C HIS A 104 -10.38 2.63 10.97
N PRO A 105 -11.45 3.40 10.72
CA PRO A 105 -12.43 3.03 9.72
C PRO A 105 -11.82 3.15 8.32
N SER A 106 -12.22 2.24 7.44
CA SER A 106 -12.09 2.35 5.99
C SER A 106 -13.39 1.89 5.34
N PHE A 107 -13.55 2.13 4.03
CA PHE A 107 -14.81 1.90 3.34
C PHE A 107 -14.61 1.23 1.98
N GLN A 108 -15.61 0.50 1.53
CA GLN A 108 -15.79 0.09 0.14
C GLN A 108 -16.79 1.05 -0.52
N LEU A 109 -16.38 1.69 -1.61
CA LEU A 109 -17.09 2.78 -2.27
C LEU A 109 -17.81 2.27 -3.52
N GLU A 110 -19.14 2.30 -3.52
CA GLU A 110 -19.91 2.29 -4.76
C GLU A 110 -19.72 3.67 -5.42
N ARG A 111 -18.79 3.70 -6.40
CA ARG A 111 -18.25 4.94 -6.97
C ARG A 111 -19.28 5.74 -7.75
N ALA A 112 -20.20 5.11 -8.49
CA ALA A 112 -21.18 5.85 -9.27
C ALA A 112 -22.13 6.64 -8.35
N ARG A 113 -22.63 5.99 -7.29
CA ARG A 113 -23.46 6.61 -6.24
C ARG A 113 -22.71 7.72 -5.52
N LEU A 114 -21.51 7.44 -5.03
CA LEU A 114 -20.71 8.45 -4.33
C LEU A 114 -20.46 9.68 -5.21
N GLU A 115 -20.02 9.48 -6.45
CA GLU A 115 -19.68 10.61 -7.33
C GLU A 115 -20.91 11.42 -7.74
N ARG A 116 -22.07 10.78 -8.00
CA ARG A 116 -23.33 11.48 -8.23
C ARG A 116 -23.76 12.30 -7.03
N ASP A 117 -23.69 11.73 -5.83
CA ASP A 117 -24.08 12.41 -4.61
C ASP A 117 -23.09 13.54 -4.28
N LEU A 118 -21.79 13.38 -4.57
CA LEU A 118 -20.78 14.44 -4.45
C LEU A 118 -21.06 15.63 -5.37
N VAL A 119 -21.54 15.41 -6.61
CA VAL A 119 -21.97 16.49 -7.50
C VAL A 119 -23.06 17.32 -6.82
N ALA A 120 -24.07 16.68 -6.25
CA ALA A 120 -25.15 17.36 -5.53
C ALA A 120 -24.63 18.09 -4.28
N MET A 121 -23.79 17.44 -3.47
CA MET A 121 -23.19 18.02 -2.28
C MET A 121 -22.32 19.24 -2.60
N ASN A 122 -21.55 19.20 -3.68
CA ASN A 122 -20.67 20.30 -4.08
C ASN A 122 -21.47 21.50 -4.60
N ARG A 123 -22.53 21.25 -5.37
CA ARG A 123 -23.49 22.30 -5.76
C ARG A 123 -24.14 22.94 -4.53
N ALA A 124 -24.57 22.14 -3.55
CA ALA A 124 -25.12 22.64 -2.30
C ALA A 124 -24.11 23.43 -1.47
N ALA A 125 -22.82 23.10 -1.56
CA ALA A 125 -21.72 23.85 -0.94
C ALA A 125 -21.34 25.13 -1.72
N GLY A 126 -21.98 25.42 -2.86
CA GLY A 126 -21.75 26.62 -3.66
C GLY A 126 -20.67 26.50 -4.74
N ALA A 127 -20.14 25.30 -5.00
CA ALA A 127 -19.34 25.07 -6.21
C ALA A 127 -20.28 24.98 -7.42
N GLU A 128 -19.85 25.50 -8.55
CA GLU A 128 -20.54 25.27 -9.81
C GLU A 128 -20.02 23.97 -10.42
N VAL A 129 -20.92 23.01 -10.67
CA VAL A 129 -20.55 21.72 -11.25
C VAL A 129 -21.34 21.52 -12.54
N GLU A 130 -20.64 21.57 -13.66
CA GLU A 130 -21.19 21.46 -15.01
C GLU A 130 -20.94 20.03 -15.53
N LEU A 131 -22.03 19.28 -15.73
CA LEU A 131 -21.99 17.96 -16.38
C LEU A 131 -22.12 18.14 -17.90
N GLY A 132 -21.59 17.17 -18.67
CA GLY A 132 -21.53 17.24 -20.13
C GLY A 132 -20.61 18.35 -20.66
N ALA A 133 -19.76 18.92 -19.81
CA ALA A 133 -18.82 20.00 -20.10
C ALA A 133 -17.41 19.43 -20.33
N LYS A 134 -17.08 19.18 -21.60
CA LYS A 134 -15.80 18.61 -21.99
C LYS A 134 -14.78 19.70 -22.27
N VAL A 135 -13.71 19.78 -21.46
CA VAL A 135 -12.59 20.68 -21.75
C VAL A 135 -11.88 20.24 -23.03
N VAL A 136 -11.77 21.16 -23.99
CA VAL A 136 -11.16 20.92 -25.30
C VAL A 136 -9.91 21.77 -25.53
N ASP A 137 -9.75 22.86 -24.80
CA ASP A 137 -8.56 23.71 -24.88
C ASP A 137 -8.30 24.48 -23.59
N LEU A 138 -7.04 24.88 -23.37
CA LEU A 138 -6.65 25.73 -22.26
C LEU A 138 -5.35 26.48 -22.56
N ALA A 139 -5.19 27.65 -21.94
CA ALA A 139 -3.96 28.42 -21.93
C ALA A 139 -3.62 28.83 -20.50
N ILE A 140 -2.42 28.47 -20.06
CA ILE A 140 -1.89 28.86 -18.75
C ILE A 140 -1.16 30.19 -18.91
N ASP A 141 -1.58 31.16 -18.11
CA ASP A 141 -0.93 32.45 -17.91
C ASP A 141 -0.54 32.56 -16.44
N GLY A 142 0.73 32.32 -16.12
CA GLY A 142 1.25 32.34 -14.75
C GLY A 142 1.25 33.74 -14.11
N GLY A 143 1.21 34.81 -14.91
CA GLY A 143 1.15 36.19 -14.45
C GLY A 143 -0.26 36.73 -14.29
N GLY A 144 -1.23 36.17 -15.03
CA GLY A 144 -2.61 36.64 -15.10
C GLY A 144 -3.65 35.56 -14.80
N ARG A 145 -4.71 35.53 -15.62
CA ARG A 145 -5.79 34.52 -15.53
C ARG A 145 -5.63 33.52 -16.66
N HIS A 146 -5.65 32.25 -16.31
CA HIS A 146 -5.72 31.15 -17.25
C HIS A 146 -7.05 31.19 -18.01
N LYS A 147 -7.02 30.72 -19.25
CA LYS A 147 -8.21 30.56 -20.09
C LYS A 147 -8.52 29.07 -20.24
N VAL A 148 -9.75 28.66 -19.97
CA VAL A 148 -10.22 27.29 -20.20
C VAL A 148 -11.40 27.31 -21.15
N VAL A 149 -11.35 26.44 -22.15
CA VAL A 149 -12.35 26.32 -23.20
C VAL A 149 -12.95 24.93 -23.18
N TYR A 150 -14.27 24.86 -23.12
CA TYR A 150 -15.00 23.59 -23.03
C TYR A 150 -16.21 23.59 -23.97
N GLU A 151 -16.64 22.39 -24.35
CA GLU A 151 -17.84 22.16 -25.14
C GLU A 151 -18.94 21.59 -24.24
N GLN A 152 -20.15 22.13 -24.36
CA GLN A 152 -21.32 21.66 -23.62
C GLN A 152 -22.57 21.92 -24.47
N GLY A 153 -23.41 20.89 -24.67
CA GLY A 153 -24.62 21.00 -25.49
C GLY A 153 -24.36 21.40 -26.96
N GLY A 154 -23.17 21.09 -27.50
CA GLY A 154 -22.76 21.49 -28.84
C GLY A 154 -22.21 22.92 -28.96
N GLU A 155 -22.18 23.68 -27.86
CA GLU A 155 -21.63 25.04 -27.83
C GLU A 155 -20.23 25.06 -27.22
N ARG A 156 -19.35 25.89 -27.81
CA ARG A 156 -18.02 26.18 -27.27
C ARG A 156 -18.10 27.37 -26.32
N ARG A 157 -17.67 27.17 -25.08
CA ARG A 157 -17.72 28.15 -23.98
C ARG A 157 -16.32 28.42 -23.45
N GLU A 158 -16.14 29.62 -22.90
CA GLU A 158 -14.85 30.07 -22.37
C GLU A 158 -15.00 30.66 -20.96
N VAL A 159 -14.05 30.32 -20.10
CA VAL A 159 -13.93 30.87 -18.73
C VAL A 159 -12.50 31.31 -18.46
N ALA A 160 -12.36 32.32 -17.61
CA ALA A 160 -11.08 32.70 -17.03
C ALA A 160 -10.98 32.22 -15.59
N CYS A 161 -9.79 31.81 -15.16
CA CYS A 161 -9.56 31.40 -13.78
C CYS A 161 -8.15 31.73 -13.30
N ARG A 162 -7.95 31.75 -11.98
CA ARG A 162 -6.62 31.94 -11.39
C ARG A 162 -5.86 30.61 -11.29
N TRP A 163 -6.57 29.51 -11.08
CA TRP A 163 -6.02 28.16 -10.91
C TRP A 163 -6.71 27.15 -11.83
N VAL A 164 -5.94 26.22 -12.39
CA VAL A 164 -6.46 25.03 -13.08
C VAL A 164 -5.96 23.76 -12.40
N CYS A 165 -6.89 22.90 -11.96
CA CYS A 165 -6.58 21.61 -11.36
C CYS A 165 -7.07 20.47 -12.26
N ASP A 166 -6.18 19.59 -12.69
CA ASP A 166 -6.52 18.43 -13.50
C ASP A 166 -6.83 17.20 -12.63
N ALA A 167 -8.07 16.76 -12.68
CA ALA A 167 -8.58 15.54 -12.08
C ALA A 167 -9.23 14.63 -13.15
N SER A 168 -8.82 14.77 -14.42
CA SER A 168 -9.46 14.13 -15.58
C SER A 168 -9.16 12.63 -15.73
N GLY A 169 -8.48 12.05 -14.74
CA GLY A 169 -8.00 10.66 -14.72
C GLY A 169 -6.98 10.39 -15.83
N ARG A 170 -6.97 9.17 -16.36
CA ARG A 170 -6.05 8.69 -17.42
C ARG A 170 -6.12 9.48 -18.75
N ARG A 171 -6.95 10.54 -18.82
CA ARG A 171 -7.02 11.47 -19.95
C ARG A 171 -5.97 12.57 -19.89
N HIS A 172 -5.34 12.87 -18.75
CA HIS A 172 -4.23 13.82 -18.63
C HIS A 172 -4.48 15.15 -19.39
N VAL A 173 -5.69 15.70 -19.28
CA VAL A 173 -6.15 16.80 -20.17
C VAL A 173 -5.19 17.99 -20.11
N LEU A 174 -4.79 18.41 -18.91
CA LEU A 174 -3.89 19.52 -18.70
C LEU A 174 -2.47 19.20 -19.18
N LEU A 175 -1.91 18.08 -18.73
CA LEU A 175 -0.53 17.72 -19.04
C LEU A 175 -0.30 17.56 -20.55
N ARG A 176 -1.25 16.93 -21.27
CA ARG A 176 -1.19 16.82 -22.73
C ARG A 176 -1.21 18.18 -23.42
N LYS A 177 -2.04 19.11 -22.93
CA LYS A 177 -2.14 20.46 -23.50
C LYS A 177 -0.87 21.28 -23.26
N LEU A 178 -0.21 21.07 -22.13
CA LEU A 178 1.06 21.71 -21.80
C LEU A 178 2.28 21.02 -22.43
N GLY A 179 2.11 19.88 -23.09
CA GLY A 179 3.23 19.07 -23.58
C GLY A 179 4.10 18.48 -22.47
N VAL A 180 3.59 18.41 -21.23
CA VAL A 180 4.28 17.75 -20.12
C VAL A 180 4.19 16.25 -20.32
N LYS A 181 5.34 15.57 -20.28
CA LYS A 181 5.42 14.15 -20.55
C LYS A 181 4.84 13.33 -19.40
N VAL A 182 4.05 12.33 -19.77
CA VAL A 182 3.61 11.23 -18.90
C VAL A 182 4.34 9.98 -19.36
N HIS A 183 5.19 9.44 -18.49
CA HIS A 183 6.03 8.28 -18.79
C HIS A 183 5.29 7.02 -18.40
N LYS A 184 5.23 6.09 -19.35
CA LYS A 184 4.88 4.70 -19.07
C LYS A 184 5.98 4.09 -18.19
N GLU A 185 5.61 3.45 -17.09
CA GLU A 185 6.56 2.78 -16.21
C GLU A 185 6.81 1.34 -16.66
N THR A 186 8.06 0.91 -16.72
CA THR A 186 8.43 -0.42 -17.23
C THR A 186 9.07 -1.32 -16.19
N ARG A 187 9.44 -0.79 -15.01
CA ARG A 187 9.95 -1.60 -13.89
C ARG A 187 8.87 -2.50 -13.29
N LEU A 188 7.60 -2.14 -13.47
CA LEU A 188 6.42 -2.93 -13.10
C LEU A 188 5.51 -3.04 -14.33
N ASN A 189 5.40 -4.21 -14.95
CA ASN A 189 4.64 -4.39 -16.20
C ASN A 189 3.28 -5.04 -15.95
N THR A 190 2.41 -4.36 -15.19
CA THR A 190 1.12 -4.92 -14.79
C THR A 190 -0.04 -4.48 -15.67
N ALA A 191 -1.06 -5.33 -15.75
CA ALA A 191 -2.34 -5.11 -16.41
C ALA A 191 -3.49 -5.60 -15.52
N ALA A 192 -4.71 -5.16 -15.83
CA ALA A 192 -5.90 -5.58 -15.11
C ALA A 192 -7.09 -5.83 -16.03
N ALA A 193 -7.96 -6.75 -15.64
CA ALA A 193 -9.30 -6.95 -16.21
C ALA A 193 -10.30 -7.19 -15.08
N TRP A 194 -11.46 -6.56 -15.13
CA TRP A 194 -12.42 -6.59 -14.03
C TRP A 194 -13.85 -6.35 -14.50
N GLY A 195 -14.80 -6.63 -13.61
CA GLY A 195 -16.21 -6.39 -13.81
C GLY A 195 -16.99 -6.49 -12.50
N ARG A 196 -18.22 -5.98 -12.50
CA ARG A 196 -19.14 -6.12 -11.35
C ARG A 196 -20.08 -7.30 -11.54
N TYR A 197 -20.31 -8.03 -10.45
CA TYR A 197 -21.21 -9.17 -10.40
C TYR A 197 -22.35 -8.93 -9.41
N ARG A 198 -23.52 -9.51 -9.69
CA ARG A 198 -24.62 -9.70 -8.73
C ARG A 198 -24.74 -11.17 -8.34
N GLY A 199 -25.28 -11.44 -7.16
CA GLY A 199 -25.51 -12.81 -6.69
C GLY A 199 -24.25 -13.58 -6.36
N VAL A 200 -23.13 -12.90 -6.09
CA VAL A 200 -21.89 -13.55 -5.62
C VAL A 200 -22.11 -14.11 -4.22
N ALA A 201 -21.73 -15.37 -4.00
CA ALA A 201 -21.87 -16.01 -2.70
C ALA A 201 -21.05 -15.27 -1.61
N GLY A 202 -21.60 -15.23 -0.39
CA GLY A 202 -20.92 -14.62 0.75
C GLY A 202 -19.76 -15.49 1.25
N LEU A 203 -18.58 -14.90 1.48
CA LEU A 203 -17.42 -15.61 2.04
C LEU A 203 -17.68 -16.18 3.47
N ASP A 204 -18.68 -15.63 4.17
CA ASP A 204 -19.11 -16.09 5.50
C ASP A 204 -20.22 -17.16 5.45
N ALA A 205 -20.65 -17.59 4.25
CA ALA A 205 -21.64 -18.66 4.10
C ALA A 205 -21.09 -20.04 4.52
N VAL A 206 -19.77 -20.20 4.59
CA VAL A 206 -19.11 -21.40 5.09
C VAL A 206 -19.43 -21.60 6.58
N THR A 207 -20.03 -22.75 6.91
CA THR A 207 -20.51 -23.05 8.26
C THR A 207 -19.50 -23.78 9.16
N ASP A 208 -18.36 -24.23 8.63
CA ASP A 208 -17.29 -24.87 9.39
C ASP A 208 -16.82 -24.03 10.59
N ALA A 209 -16.73 -24.65 11.76
CA ALA A 209 -16.43 -23.94 13.01
C ALA A 209 -15.01 -23.37 13.03
N ALA A 210 -14.02 -24.12 12.52
CA ALA A 210 -12.64 -23.66 12.47
C ALA A 210 -12.50 -22.45 11.54
N TRP A 211 -13.15 -22.46 10.38
CA TRP A 211 -13.24 -21.30 9.49
C TRP A 211 -13.85 -20.08 10.18
N ARG A 212 -15.02 -20.24 10.80
CA ARG A 212 -15.72 -19.12 11.47
C ARG A 212 -14.91 -18.52 12.61
N SER A 213 -14.15 -19.33 13.35
CA SER A 213 -13.32 -18.85 14.47
C SER A 213 -12.18 -17.89 14.09
N ARG A 214 -11.75 -17.86 12.81
CA ARG A 214 -10.66 -16.95 12.36
C ARG A 214 -11.11 -15.50 12.15
N ALA A 215 -12.42 -15.25 12.03
CA ALA A 215 -13.00 -13.91 11.94
C ALA A 215 -14.08 -13.76 13.02
N ARG A 216 -13.70 -13.21 14.17
CA ARG A 216 -14.58 -13.08 15.35
C ARG A 216 -15.23 -11.71 15.34
N TYR A 217 -16.55 -11.66 15.54
CA TYR A 217 -17.28 -10.38 15.69
C TYR A 217 -17.20 -9.45 14.46
N THR A 218 -16.89 -10.00 13.28
CA THR A 218 -16.81 -9.26 12.01
C THR A 218 -17.09 -10.21 10.84
N SER A 219 -17.23 -9.65 9.64
CA SER A 219 -17.51 -10.39 8.39
C SER A 219 -16.31 -10.35 7.45
N ARG A 220 -15.95 -11.51 6.87
CA ARG A 220 -14.98 -11.57 5.76
C ARG A 220 -15.52 -10.92 4.51
N HIS A 221 -16.81 -11.03 4.28
CA HIS A 221 -17.45 -10.44 3.12
C HIS A 221 -17.14 -8.94 3.04
N LEU A 222 -17.14 -8.22 4.17
CA LEU A 222 -16.81 -6.78 4.25
C LEU A 222 -15.31 -6.43 4.08
N SER A 223 -14.41 -7.41 4.03
CA SER A 223 -12.99 -7.15 3.75
C SER A 223 -12.76 -6.80 2.26
N THR A 224 -11.63 -6.17 1.94
CA THR A 224 -11.09 -6.27 0.57
C THR A 224 -10.41 -7.61 0.46
N ASN A 225 -11.02 -8.55 -0.26
CA ASN A 225 -10.57 -9.92 -0.35
C ASN A 225 -9.64 -10.08 -1.56
N HIS A 226 -8.47 -10.67 -1.36
CA HIS A 226 -7.47 -10.92 -2.40
C HIS A 226 -7.17 -12.41 -2.45
N PHE A 227 -7.41 -13.05 -3.58
CA PHE A 227 -6.95 -14.41 -3.85
C PHE A 227 -5.58 -14.30 -4.52
N MET A 228 -4.57 -14.82 -3.85
CA MET A 228 -3.17 -14.55 -4.14
C MET A 228 -2.53 -15.74 -4.86
N TYR A 229 -1.89 -15.48 -6.00
CA TYR A 229 -1.30 -16.51 -6.85
C TYR A 229 0.08 -16.09 -7.37
N ASP A 230 0.83 -17.01 -7.96
CA ASP A 230 2.13 -16.70 -8.54
C ASP A 230 2.00 -15.77 -9.76
N GLY A 231 2.37 -14.51 -9.59
CA GLY A 231 2.36 -13.51 -10.67
C GLY A 231 1.05 -12.78 -10.91
N TYR A 232 0.03 -12.97 -10.05
CA TYR A 232 -1.24 -12.25 -10.14
C TYR A 232 -2.06 -12.40 -8.86
N TRP A 233 -3.12 -11.61 -8.76
CA TRP A 233 -4.11 -11.71 -7.69
C TRP A 233 -5.50 -11.37 -8.23
N ILE A 234 -6.52 -11.87 -7.53
CA ILE A 234 -7.93 -11.67 -7.87
C ILE A 234 -8.60 -10.97 -6.69
N TRP A 235 -9.18 -9.80 -6.90
CA TRP A 235 -9.92 -9.09 -5.86
C TRP A 235 -11.40 -9.46 -5.85
N PHE A 236 -11.99 -9.39 -4.67
CA PHE A 236 -13.42 -9.37 -4.42
C PHE A 236 -13.70 -8.22 -3.45
N ILE A 237 -14.39 -7.18 -3.93
CA ILE A 237 -14.74 -5.98 -3.17
C ILE A 237 -16.27 -5.85 -3.14
N PRO A 238 -16.93 -6.03 -1.99
CA PRO A 238 -18.37 -5.82 -1.91
C PRO A 238 -18.67 -4.32 -2.03
N LEU A 239 -19.77 -3.99 -2.69
CA LEU A 239 -20.27 -2.63 -2.87
C LEU A 239 -21.72 -2.54 -2.38
N ALA A 240 -22.15 -1.33 -2.03
CA ALA A 240 -23.53 -1.10 -1.67
C ALA A 240 -24.48 -1.48 -2.83
N GLY A 241 -25.64 -2.07 -2.50
CA GLY A 241 -26.63 -2.48 -3.48
C GLY A 241 -26.39 -3.87 -4.09
N ASP A 242 -25.82 -4.80 -3.32
CA ASP A 242 -25.58 -6.20 -3.69
C ASP A 242 -24.75 -6.34 -4.99
N LEU A 243 -23.71 -5.53 -5.08
CA LEU A 243 -22.73 -5.57 -6.15
C LEU A 243 -21.40 -6.08 -5.59
N MET A 244 -20.71 -6.92 -6.34
CA MET A 244 -19.35 -7.37 -6.04
C MET A 244 -18.44 -6.97 -7.19
N SER A 245 -17.47 -6.11 -6.92
CA SER A 245 -16.39 -5.84 -7.87
C SER A 245 -15.38 -6.99 -7.82
N VAL A 246 -15.15 -7.62 -8.96
CA VAL A 246 -14.20 -8.73 -9.12
C VAL A 246 -13.21 -8.38 -10.22
N GLY A 247 -11.93 -8.53 -9.95
CA GLY A 247 -10.91 -8.19 -10.93
C GLY A 247 -9.62 -8.94 -10.75
N VAL A 248 -8.90 -9.12 -11.85
CA VAL A 248 -7.59 -9.77 -11.92
C VAL A 248 -6.56 -8.70 -12.22
N VAL A 249 -5.49 -8.64 -11.42
CA VAL A 249 -4.29 -7.86 -11.76
C VAL A 249 -3.12 -8.82 -11.88
N PHE A 250 -2.34 -8.65 -12.95
CA PHE A 250 -1.29 -9.58 -13.28
C PHE A 250 -0.02 -8.93 -13.82
N ASP A 251 1.11 -9.55 -13.50
CA ASP A 251 2.40 -9.24 -14.09
C ASP A 251 2.53 -9.90 -15.45
N LYS A 252 2.64 -9.07 -16.50
CA LYS A 252 2.72 -9.54 -17.87
C LYS A 252 4.02 -10.28 -18.17
N ASP A 253 5.08 -10.03 -17.41
CA ASP A 253 6.36 -10.71 -17.61
C ASP A 253 6.31 -12.15 -17.04
N ARG A 254 5.29 -12.47 -16.22
CA ARG A 254 5.08 -13.80 -15.64
C ARG A 254 3.93 -14.56 -16.27
N ILE A 255 2.78 -13.90 -16.48
CA ILE A 255 1.59 -14.56 -17.00
C ILE A 255 0.97 -13.85 -18.21
N GLY A 256 1.69 -12.95 -18.87
CA GLY A 256 1.24 -12.36 -20.13
C GLY A 256 1.16 -13.39 -21.26
N GLU A 257 0.53 -13.01 -22.38
CA GLU A 257 0.56 -13.79 -23.61
C GLU A 257 2.02 -14.07 -24.02
N GLY A 258 2.35 -15.34 -24.27
CA GLY A 258 3.72 -15.79 -24.58
C GLY A 258 4.65 -15.98 -23.38
N ASN A 259 4.29 -15.49 -22.19
CA ASN A 259 5.08 -15.62 -20.97
C ASN A 259 4.48 -16.61 -19.94
N ALA A 260 3.18 -16.90 -20.05
CA ALA A 260 2.50 -17.82 -19.15
C ALA A 260 3.17 -19.21 -19.16
N PRO A 261 3.33 -19.87 -17.98
CA PRO A 261 3.85 -21.23 -17.91
C PRO A 261 3.06 -22.20 -18.79
N ALA A 262 3.73 -23.23 -19.31
CA ALA A 262 3.07 -24.23 -20.14
C ALA A 262 1.85 -24.84 -19.42
N GLY A 263 0.69 -24.83 -20.09
CA GLY A 263 -0.58 -25.29 -19.53
C GLY A 263 -1.32 -24.30 -18.64
N ALA A 264 -0.76 -23.11 -18.36
CA ALA A 264 -1.45 -22.03 -17.64
C ALA A 264 -2.21 -21.10 -18.59
N LEU A 265 -3.29 -20.47 -18.10
CA LEU A 265 -3.99 -19.42 -18.83
C LEU A 265 -3.18 -18.11 -18.77
N PRO A 266 -3.02 -17.39 -19.89
CA PRO A 266 -2.47 -16.05 -19.86
C PRO A 266 -3.45 -15.09 -19.18
N GLY A 267 -2.92 -13.95 -18.71
CA GLY A 267 -3.68 -12.89 -18.10
C GLY A 267 -4.79 -12.38 -19.03
N PRO A 268 -6.01 -12.15 -18.50
CA PRO A 268 -7.19 -11.88 -19.30
C PRO A 268 -7.14 -10.50 -19.98
N ARG A 269 -7.65 -10.43 -21.22
CA ARG A 269 -7.76 -9.18 -22.01
C ARG A 269 -9.17 -8.91 -22.51
N THR A 270 -9.93 -9.97 -22.74
CA THR A 270 -11.33 -9.92 -23.18
C THR A 270 -12.25 -10.44 -22.08
N ARG A 271 -13.56 -10.16 -22.19
CA ARG A 271 -14.56 -10.71 -21.28
C ARG A 271 -14.49 -12.24 -21.20
N ALA A 272 -14.40 -12.91 -22.35
CA ALA A 272 -14.33 -14.37 -22.41
C ALA A 272 -13.04 -14.92 -21.76
N ASP A 273 -11.91 -14.23 -21.91
CA ASP A 273 -10.68 -14.61 -21.21
C ASP A 273 -10.82 -14.42 -19.70
N PHE A 274 -11.47 -13.34 -19.26
CA PHE A 274 -11.69 -13.03 -17.86
C PHE A 274 -12.57 -14.07 -17.17
N GLU A 275 -13.75 -14.39 -17.72
CA GLU A 275 -14.64 -15.42 -17.18
C GLU A 275 -13.93 -16.79 -17.14
N ARG A 276 -13.20 -17.16 -18.21
CA ARG A 276 -12.40 -18.40 -18.25
C ARG A 276 -11.28 -18.41 -17.20
N PHE A 277 -10.60 -17.29 -17.00
CA PHE A 277 -9.52 -17.16 -16.02
C PHE A 277 -10.05 -17.29 -14.59
N LEU A 278 -11.16 -16.63 -14.26
CA LEU A 278 -11.82 -16.76 -12.96
C LEU A 278 -12.27 -18.21 -12.71
N GLY A 279 -12.88 -18.85 -13.71
CA GLY A 279 -13.34 -20.23 -13.64
C GLY A 279 -12.24 -21.28 -13.42
N ALA A 280 -10.97 -20.95 -13.68
CA ALA A 280 -9.83 -21.84 -13.48
C ALA A 280 -9.38 -21.98 -12.00
N HIS A 281 -10.00 -21.24 -11.08
CA HIS A 281 -9.69 -21.28 -9.65
C HIS A 281 -10.93 -21.75 -8.88
N ARG A 282 -10.83 -22.86 -8.15
CA ARG A 282 -12.01 -23.50 -7.52
C ARG A 282 -12.78 -22.55 -6.61
N ALA A 283 -12.12 -21.95 -5.62
CA ALA A 283 -12.80 -21.08 -4.66
C ALA A 283 -13.46 -19.86 -5.34
N VAL A 284 -12.82 -19.28 -6.35
CA VAL A 284 -13.37 -18.16 -7.14
C VAL A 284 -14.58 -18.61 -7.94
N ARG A 285 -14.49 -19.76 -8.62
CA ARG A 285 -15.60 -20.34 -9.40
C ARG A 285 -16.80 -20.66 -8.52
N GLU A 286 -16.58 -21.25 -7.34
CA GLU A 286 -17.64 -21.56 -6.37
C GLU A 286 -18.31 -20.27 -5.85
N LEU A 287 -17.55 -19.20 -5.59
CA LEU A 287 -18.12 -17.91 -5.18
C LEU A 287 -18.97 -17.25 -6.27
N LEU A 288 -18.62 -17.47 -7.53
CA LEU A 288 -19.31 -16.91 -8.70
C LEU A 288 -20.39 -17.84 -9.28
N GLU A 289 -20.65 -18.98 -8.65
CA GLU A 289 -21.68 -19.91 -9.13
C GLU A 289 -23.06 -19.25 -9.11
N GLY A 290 -23.68 -19.12 -10.29
CA GLY A 290 -24.96 -18.43 -10.46
C GLY A 290 -24.88 -16.89 -10.43
N ALA A 291 -23.69 -16.30 -10.31
CA ALA A 291 -23.51 -14.85 -10.34
C ALA A 291 -23.62 -14.29 -11.77
N GLU A 292 -24.18 -13.08 -11.90
CA GLU A 292 -24.38 -12.41 -13.19
C GLU A 292 -23.39 -11.24 -13.35
N LEU A 293 -22.65 -11.23 -14.47
CA LEU A 293 -21.71 -10.16 -14.82
C LEU A 293 -22.44 -8.97 -15.45
N GLU A 294 -22.38 -7.81 -14.80
CA GLU A 294 -23.01 -6.55 -15.20
C GLU A 294 -22.19 -5.78 -16.24
N ASP A 295 -20.87 -5.78 -16.08
CA ASP A 295 -19.96 -5.02 -16.93
C ASP A 295 -18.57 -5.67 -17.00
N PHE A 296 -17.78 -5.23 -17.98
CA PHE A 296 -16.41 -5.68 -18.14
C PHE A 296 -15.53 -4.52 -18.62
N GLN A 297 -14.37 -4.35 -17.99
CA GLN A 297 -13.35 -3.38 -18.38
C GLN A 297 -11.96 -4.01 -18.25
N ALA A 298 -10.98 -3.46 -18.97
CA ALA A 298 -9.59 -3.88 -18.88
C ALA A 298 -8.62 -2.74 -19.18
N TYR A 299 -7.45 -2.79 -18.54
CA TYR A 299 -6.31 -1.93 -18.83
C TYR A 299 -5.10 -2.79 -19.19
N ALA A 300 -4.58 -2.60 -20.40
CA ALA A 300 -3.40 -3.32 -20.90
C ALA A 300 -2.07 -2.91 -20.23
N HIS A 301 -2.09 -1.81 -19.49
CA HIS A 301 -0.95 -1.34 -18.71
C HIS A 301 -1.43 -0.39 -17.61
N LEU A 302 -0.94 -0.62 -16.39
CA LEU A 302 -1.34 0.15 -15.22
C LEU A 302 -0.42 1.33 -14.90
N PRO A 303 0.89 1.15 -14.63
CA PRO A 303 1.69 2.18 -13.99
C PRO A 303 2.24 3.25 -14.95
N TYR A 304 2.22 4.50 -14.49
CA TYR A 304 2.79 5.65 -15.19
C TYR A 304 2.96 6.83 -14.23
N HIS A 305 3.74 7.82 -14.64
CA HIS A 305 3.90 9.05 -13.89
C HIS A 305 4.17 10.26 -14.78
N ALA A 306 3.82 11.46 -14.30
CA ALA A 306 4.16 12.72 -14.93
C ALA A 306 5.54 13.23 -14.48
N ASP A 307 6.14 14.14 -15.25
CA ASP A 307 7.36 14.86 -14.85
C ASP A 307 7.13 15.94 -13.79
N ARG A 308 5.90 16.44 -13.70
CA ARG A 308 5.49 17.52 -12.80
C ARG A 308 4.03 17.37 -12.43
N TYR A 309 3.71 17.61 -11.16
CA TYR A 309 2.36 17.54 -10.60
C TYR A 309 1.85 18.91 -10.20
N PHE A 310 2.73 19.80 -9.72
CA PHE A 310 2.37 21.13 -9.22
C PHE A 310 3.27 22.21 -9.83
N SER A 311 2.74 23.42 -10.02
CA SER A 311 3.48 24.52 -10.65
C SER A 311 3.22 25.87 -9.99
N THR A 312 4.26 26.71 -9.98
CA THR A 312 4.17 28.13 -9.58
C THR A 312 3.35 28.97 -10.56
N ASP A 313 3.10 28.43 -11.76
CA ASP A 313 2.16 28.96 -12.76
C ASP A 313 0.70 28.64 -12.44
N ARG A 314 0.38 28.23 -11.20
CA ARG A 314 -0.98 28.00 -10.69
C ARG A 314 -1.78 26.90 -11.40
N TYR A 315 -1.09 25.83 -11.75
CA TYR A 315 -1.75 24.58 -12.12
C TYR A 315 -1.30 23.41 -11.26
N ALA A 316 -2.19 22.42 -11.13
CA ALA A 316 -1.93 21.22 -10.34
C ALA A 316 -2.63 20.00 -10.91
N VAL A 317 -2.17 18.81 -10.52
CA VAL A 317 -2.71 17.51 -10.96
C VAL A 317 -3.00 16.64 -9.75
N THR A 318 -4.15 15.94 -9.77
CA THR A 318 -4.54 15.00 -8.70
C THR A 318 -5.04 13.66 -9.26
N GLY A 319 -4.85 12.61 -8.46
CA GLY A 319 -5.23 11.24 -8.81
C GLY A 319 -4.56 10.72 -10.09
N GLU A 320 -5.30 9.92 -10.84
CA GLU A 320 -4.81 9.28 -12.07
C GLU A 320 -4.45 10.27 -13.19
N ALA A 321 -4.78 11.56 -13.07
CA ALA A 321 -4.33 12.55 -14.04
C ALA A 321 -2.81 12.76 -14.03
N GLY A 322 -2.13 12.41 -12.93
CA GLY A 322 -0.68 12.57 -12.81
C GLY A 322 0.07 11.25 -12.78
N ALA A 323 -0.35 10.33 -11.92
CA ALA A 323 0.36 9.07 -11.72
C ALA A 323 -0.58 7.96 -11.25
N PHE A 324 -0.18 6.72 -11.54
CA PHE A 324 -0.78 5.51 -11.00
C PHE A 324 0.31 4.43 -10.94
N THR A 325 0.27 3.56 -9.93
CA THR A 325 1.18 2.41 -9.82
C THR A 325 0.41 1.11 -10.03
N ASP A 326 -0.08 0.52 -8.94
CA ASP A 326 -0.80 -0.74 -8.88
C ASP A 326 -1.94 -0.58 -7.85
N PRO A 327 -3.13 -1.17 -8.07
CA PRO A 327 -4.21 -1.08 -7.10
C PRO A 327 -4.00 -1.95 -5.85
N PHE A 328 -2.95 -2.78 -5.79
CA PHE A 328 -2.63 -3.58 -4.62
C PHE A 328 -2.39 -2.73 -3.37
N TYR A 329 -3.01 -3.10 -2.24
CA TYR A 329 -3.14 -2.27 -1.02
C TYR A 329 -4.03 -1.03 -1.14
N SER A 330 -4.67 -0.79 -2.29
CA SER A 330 -5.58 0.34 -2.52
C SER A 330 -4.97 1.75 -2.34
N PRO A 331 -3.75 2.04 -2.86
CA PRO A 331 -3.08 3.32 -2.63
C PRO A 331 -3.72 4.51 -3.35
N GLY A 332 -4.56 4.27 -4.37
CA GLY A 332 -5.06 5.34 -5.26
C GLY A 332 -5.79 6.47 -4.53
N SER A 333 -6.70 6.14 -3.61
CA SER A 333 -7.42 7.14 -2.82
C SER A 333 -6.51 7.85 -1.80
N ASP A 334 -5.44 7.21 -1.33
CA ASP A 334 -4.43 7.86 -0.49
C ASP A 334 -3.60 8.87 -1.30
N PHE A 335 -3.28 8.56 -2.55
CA PHE A 335 -2.65 9.52 -3.48
C PHE A 335 -3.55 10.72 -3.73
N ILE A 336 -4.84 10.50 -3.95
CA ILE A 336 -5.83 11.57 -4.08
C ILE A 336 -5.87 12.45 -2.82
N ALA A 337 -5.96 11.84 -1.64
CA ALA A 337 -6.00 12.57 -0.37
C ALA A 337 -4.77 13.45 -0.17
N THR A 338 -3.57 12.91 -0.39
CA THR A 338 -2.31 13.67 -0.28
C THR A 338 -2.23 14.80 -1.32
N ALA A 339 -2.54 14.53 -2.59
CA ALA A 339 -2.52 15.54 -3.63
C ALA A 339 -3.51 16.67 -3.34
N ASN A 340 -4.72 16.36 -2.90
CA ASN A 340 -5.74 17.36 -2.61
C ASN A 340 -5.40 18.21 -1.38
N GLU A 341 -4.76 17.64 -0.35
CA GLU A 341 -4.18 18.43 0.74
C GLU A 341 -3.15 19.42 0.20
N PHE A 342 -2.20 18.95 -0.62
CA PHE A 342 -1.15 19.80 -1.20
C PHE A 342 -1.74 20.93 -2.05
N ILE A 343 -2.68 20.60 -2.93
CA ILE A 343 -3.36 21.56 -3.81
C ILE A 343 -4.11 22.60 -2.98
N THR A 344 -4.85 22.15 -1.96
CA THR A 344 -5.58 23.05 -1.08
C THR A 344 -4.61 24.01 -0.37
N GLN A 345 -3.54 23.52 0.25
CA GLN A 345 -2.58 24.37 0.96
C GLN A 345 -1.85 25.36 0.03
N MET A 346 -1.50 24.95 -1.19
CA MET A 346 -0.91 25.85 -2.20
C MET A 346 -1.89 26.95 -2.61
N ILE A 347 -3.14 26.60 -2.90
CA ILE A 347 -4.19 27.56 -3.26
C ILE A 347 -4.42 28.52 -2.09
N LEU A 348 -4.54 28.03 -0.85
CA LEU A 348 -4.77 28.85 0.34
C LEU A 348 -3.64 29.87 0.58
N ALA A 349 -2.39 29.45 0.42
CA ALA A 349 -1.23 30.36 0.52
C ALA A 349 -1.27 31.44 -0.59
N ASP A 350 -1.49 31.04 -1.84
CA ASP A 350 -1.54 31.96 -2.98
C ASP A 350 -2.70 32.96 -2.85
N VAL A 351 -3.93 32.51 -2.54
CA VAL A 351 -5.08 33.41 -2.37
C VAL A 351 -5.00 34.25 -1.10
N GLY A 352 -4.25 33.81 -0.09
CA GLY A 352 -3.93 34.57 1.13
C GLY A 352 -2.85 35.64 0.94
N GLY A 353 -2.20 35.69 -0.23
CA GLY A 353 -1.11 36.64 -0.52
C GLY A 353 0.27 36.21 -0.01
N ASP A 354 0.42 34.99 0.52
CA ASP A 354 1.70 34.41 0.93
C ASP A 354 2.44 33.81 -0.27
N ARG A 355 3.05 34.69 -1.08
CA ARG A 355 3.75 34.25 -2.30
C ARG A 355 4.94 33.35 -1.99
N ALA A 356 5.72 33.69 -0.97
CA ALA A 356 6.91 32.91 -0.59
C ALA A 356 6.51 31.51 -0.11
N GLY A 357 5.52 31.41 0.79
CA GLY A 357 5.03 30.12 1.24
C GLY A 357 4.29 29.32 0.17
N PHE A 358 3.69 29.97 -0.83
CA PHE A 358 3.16 29.29 -2.01
C PHE A 358 4.27 28.61 -2.84
N GLU A 359 5.31 29.35 -3.23
CA GLU A 359 6.42 28.82 -4.03
C GLU A 359 7.18 27.72 -3.27
N GLU A 360 7.37 27.92 -1.96
CA GLU A 360 7.98 26.94 -1.08
C GLU A 360 7.22 25.60 -1.06
N ARG A 361 5.88 25.68 -0.96
CA ARG A 361 4.99 24.51 -1.00
C ARG A 361 5.03 23.80 -2.34
N VAL A 362 5.00 24.53 -3.46
CA VAL A 362 5.10 23.90 -4.81
C VAL A 362 6.34 23.02 -4.90
N ALA A 363 7.51 23.55 -4.52
CA ALA A 363 8.76 22.81 -4.60
C ALA A 363 8.78 21.59 -3.67
N ALA A 364 8.37 21.74 -2.42
CA ALA A 364 8.37 20.66 -1.44
C ALA A 364 7.35 19.56 -1.76
N TYR A 365 6.13 19.95 -2.15
CA TYR A 365 5.04 19.03 -2.44
C TYR A 365 5.27 18.25 -3.74
N ASP A 366 5.84 18.85 -4.79
CA ASP A 366 6.16 18.12 -6.03
C ASP A 366 7.24 17.06 -5.78
N ALA A 367 8.30 17.42 -5.04
CA ALA A 367 9.35 16.50 -4.66
C ALA A 367 8.82 15.35 -3.79
N TYR A 368 7.98 15.65 -2.79
CA TYR A 368 7.39 14.63 -1.92
C TYR A 368 6.42 13.71 -2.66
N TYR A 369 5.60 14.25 -3.56
CA TYR A 369 4.66 13.44 -4.34
C TYR A 369 5.38 12.49 -5.31
N ARG A 370 6.50 12.93 -5.91
CA ARG A 370 7.41 12.08 -6.69
C ARG A 370 8.03 10.99 -5.83
N PHE A 371 8.55 11.33 -4.66
CA PHE A 371 9.07 10.34 -3.70
C PHE A 371 8.00 9.31 -3.31
N LYS A 372 6.75 9.75 -3.07
CA LYS A 372 5.63 8.86 -2.77
C LYS A 372 5.36 7.87 -3.91
N TYR A 373 5.36 8.35 -5.16
CA TYR A 373 5.25 7.49 -6.33
C TYR A 373 6.40 6.47 -6.40
N ASP A 374 7.65 6.94 -6.32
CA ASP A 374 8.83 6.08 -6.45
C ASP A 374 8.91 5.03 -5.34
N SER A 375 8.65 5.40 -4.09
CA SER A 375 8.61 4.46 -2.97
C SER A 375 7.49 3.42 -3.12
N THR A 376 6.29 3.84 -3.54
CA THR A 376 5.19 2.91 -3.83
C THR A 376 5.52 1.95 -4.97
N LEU A 377 6.17 2.43 -6.03
CA LEU A 377 6.60 1.57 -7.13
C LEU A 377 7.63 0.53 -6.67
N ARG A 378 8.65 0.94 -5.89
CA ARG A 378 9.66 0.03 -5.33
C ARG A 378 9.06 -1.01 -4.39
N LEU A 379 7.99 -0.67 -3.69
CA LEU A 379 7.24 -1.61 -2.86
C LEU A 379 6.66 -2.78 -3.67
N TYR A 380 6.28 -2.52 -4.95
CA TYR A 380 5.52 -3.44 -5.79
C TYR A 380 6.34 -4.17 -6.86
N GLU A 381 7.39 -3.55 -7.43
CA GLU A 381 8.13 -4.09 -8.60
C GLU A 381 8.76 -5.49 -8.39
N ARG A 382 8.91 -5.95 -7.15
CA ARG A 382 9.41 -7.30 -6.79
C ARG A 382 8.38 -8.18 -6.09
N MET A 383 7.11 -7.76 -5.99
CA MET A 383 6.14 -8.40 -5.12
C MET A 383 5.33 -9.51 -5.81
N TYR A 384 5.15 -9.45 -7.13
CA TYR A 384 4.39 -10.45 -7.90
C TYR A 384 4.94 -11.89 -7.80
N PRO A 385 6.27 -12.13 -7.73
CA PRO A 385 6.82 -13.44 -7.39
C PRO A 385 6.54 -13.92 -5.96
N VAL A 386 6.09 -13.06 -5.06
CA VAL A 386 5.84 -13.37 -3.64
C VAL A 386 4.39 -13.78 -3.39
N PHE A 387 3.43 -13.24 -4.14
CA PHE A 387 1.99 -13.38 -3.91
C PHE A 387 1.48 -14.82 -3.74
N GLY A 388 1.96 -15.79 -4.50
CA GLY A 388 1.48 -17.17 -4.39
C GLY A 388 1.97 -17.94 -3.15
N SER A 389 2.77 -17.35 -2.26
CA SER A 389 3.30 -18.03 -1.08
C SER A 389 2.81 -17.37 0.21
N PHE A 390 1.99 -18.08 0.99
CA PHE A 390 1.49 -17.61 2.30
C PHE A 390 2.62 -17.21 3.23
N GLU A 391 3.65 -18.05 3.33
CA GLU A 391 4.80 -17.85 4.23
C GLU A 391 5.54 -16.55 3.90
N LEU A 392 5.91 -16.36 2.62
CA LEU A 392 6.66 -15.18 2.22
C LEU A 392 5.80 -13.92 2.28
N TYR A 393 4.56 -13.99 1.79
CA TYR A 393 3.71 -12.83 1.75
C TYR A 393 3.31 -12.37 3.15
N ARG A 394 3.13 -13.28 4.11
CA ARG A 394 2.89 -12.94 5.52
C ARG A 394 4.02 -12.08 6.09
N LEU A 395 5.28 -12.46 5.84
CA LEU A 395 6.45 -11.69 6.27
C LEU A 395 6.51 -10.32 5.58
N LYS A 396 6.24 -10.28 4.27
CA LYS A 396 6.22 -9.04 3.49
C LYS A 396 5.11 -8.10 3.96
N TYR A 397 3.90 -8.61 4.15
CA TYR A 397 2.76 -7.87 4.65
C TYR A 397 3.04 -7.27 6.02
N LEU A 398 3.67 -8.02 6.92
CA LEU A 398 4.04 -7.52 8.24
C LEU A 398 4.96 -6.28 8.15
N LEU A 399 5.99 -6.34 7.30
CA LEU A 399 6.91 -5.22 7.08
C LEU A 399 6.18 -4.02 6.47
N ASP A 400 5.43 -4.25 5.40
CA ASP A 400 4.74 -3.22 4.65
C ASP A 400 3.70 -2.51 5.50
N PHE A 401 2.90 -3.28 6.25
CA PHE A 401 1.80 -2.76 7.05
C PHE A 401 2.31 -1.98 8.27
N ASN A 402 3.41 -2.43 8.90
CA ASN A 402 4.09 -1.65 9.93
C ASN A 402 4.57 -0.29 9.39
N ASN A 403 5.25 -0.31 8.25
CA ASN A 403 5.73 0.91 7.60
C ASN A 403 4.57 1.80 7.14
N TYR A 404 3.47 1.24 6.67
CA TYR A 404 2.29 2.02 6.28
C TYR A 404 1.73 2.82 7.47
N TYR A 405 1.48 2.18 8.61
CA TYR A 405 0.96 2.90 9.78
C TYR A 405 1.93 3.93 10.33
N ASN A 406 3.22 3.60 10.38
CA ASN A 406 4.25 4.45 10.97
C ASN A 406 4.68 5.63 10.05
N LEU A 407 4.86 5.36 8.75
CA LEU A 407 5.48 6.29 7.80
C LEU A 407 4.48 6.95 6.86
N VAL A 408 3.23 6.47 6.77
CA VAL A 408 2.21 7.01 5.86
C VAL A 408 0.96 7.48 6.61
N VAL A 409 0.35 6.61 7.42
CA VAL A 409 -0.88 6.93 8.17
C VAL A 409 -0.63 7.99 9.22
N TRP A 410 0.36 7.79 10.09
CA TRP A 410 0.63 8.72 11.18
C TRP A 410 0.91 10.15 10.68
N PRO A 411 1.84 10.40 9.74
CA PRO A 411 2.10 11.76 9.28
C PRO A 411 0.89 12.45 8.67
N PHE A 412 0.02 11.69 7.99
CA PHE A 412 -1.21 12.23 7.42
C PHE A 412 -2.20 12.62 8.52
N MET A 413 -2.47 11.72 9.47
CA MET A 413 -3.39 11.97 10.58
C MET A 413 -2.91 13.08 11.51
N ALA A 414 -1.59 13.24 11.68
CA ALA A 414 -0.96 14.28 12.49
C ALA A 414 -0.72 15.60 11.73
N ASP A 415 -1.25 15.76 10.51
CA ASP A 415 -1.12 16.96 9.66
C ASP A 415 0.32 17.32 9.25
N ARG A 416 1.28 16.44 9.51
CA ARG A 416 2.69 16.59 9.15
C ARG A 416 2.91 16.69 7.66
N VAL A 417 2.08 16.03 6.85
CA VAL A 417 2.14 16.12 5.39
C VAL A 417 1.88 17.54 4.86
N THR A 418 1.31 18.45 5.66
CA THR A 418 1.15 19.86 5.25
C THR A 418 2.26 20.79 5.78
N ASP A 419 3.09 20.28 6.70
CA ASP A 419 4.26 20.97 7.26
C ASP A 419 5.46 20.84 6.30
N VAL A 420 5.82 21.95 5.67
CA VAL A 420 6.92 22.01 4.70
C VAL A 420 8.28 21.72 5.35
N GLY A 421 8.47 22.08 6.61
CA GLY A 421 9.70 21.79 7.36
C GLY A 421 9.87 20.28 7.53
N TRP A 422 8.81 19.62 8.00
CA TRP A 422 8.78 18.17 8.15
C TRP A 422 8.97 17.43 6.82
N ILE A 423 8.29 17.85 5.75
CA ILE A 423 8.46 17.25 4.41
C ILE A 423 9.92 17.29 3.95
N ARG A 424 10.60 18.42 4.16
CA ARG A 424 12.02 18.54 3.80
C ARG A 424 12.90 17.60 4.61
N GLU A 425 12.60 17.40 5.88
CA GLU A 425 13.33 16.45 6.72
C GLU A 425 13.13 15.01 6.23
N GLU A 426 11.90 14.62 5.90
CA GLU A 426 11.59 13.30 5.36
C GLU A 426 12.26 13.07 3.99
N LEU A 427 12.27 14.09 3.12
CA LEU A 427 12.93 14.02 1.82
C LEU A 427 14.45 13.75 1.92
N ARG A 428 15.11 14.08 3.05
CA ARG A 428 16.52 13.71 3.28
C ARG A 428 16.74 12.21 3.39
N PHE A 429 15.71 11.44 3.70
CA PHE A 429 15.77 9.98 3.81
C PHE A 429 15.37 9.25 2.53
N THR A 430 15.06 9.97 1.44
CA THR A 430 14.61 9.40 0.16
C THR A 430 15.48 8.22 -0.30
N ASP A 431 16.80 8.44 -0.43
CA ASP A 431 17.71 7.41 -0.94
C ASP A 431 17.81 6.18 0.00
N LEU A 432 17.70 6.41 1.31
CA LEU A 432 17.71 5.33 2.29
C LEU A 432 16.45 4.47 2.15
N VAL A 433 15.27 5.11 2.05
CA VAL A 433 13.99 4.42 1.93
C VAL A 433 13.89 3.66 0.61
N LEU A 434 14.23 4.29 -0.52
CA LEU A 434 14.19 3.64 -1.83
C LEU A 434 15.13 2.43 -1.90
N ARG A 435 16.32 2.54 -1.30
CA ARG A 435 17.27 1.43 -1.18
C ARG A 435 16.71 0.33 -0.31
N ALA A 436 16.11 0.66 0.84
CA ALA A 436 15.53 -0.32 1.75
C ALA A 436 14.41 -1.14 1.08
N LEU A 437 13.50 -0.48 0.37
CA LEU A 437 12.43 -1.13 -0.37
C LEU A 437 12.97 -2.07 -1.46
N SER A 438 13.96 -1.61 -2.22
CA SER A 438 14.59 -2.41 -3.29
C SER A 438 15.32 -3.63 -2.71
N THR A 439 16.18 -3.42 -1.71
CA THR A 439 16.95 -4.49 -1.06
C THR A 439 16.03 -5.56 -0.46
N MET A 440 14.99 -5.16 0.27
CA MET A 440 14.05 -6.13 0.83
C MET A 440 13.26 -6.83 -0.28
N GLY A 441 12.81 -6.11 -1.31
CA GLY A 441 12.15 -6.68 -2.47
C GLY A 441 12.99 -7.77 -3.15
N ASP A 442 14.28 -7.52 -3.36
CA ASP A 442 15.21 -8.47 -3.95
C ASP A 442 15.42 -9.71 -3.05
N HIS A 443 15.55 -9.54 -1.73
CA HIS A 443 15.64 -10.68 -0.79
C HIS A 443 14.40 -11.57 -0.84
N PHE A 444 13.20 -10.98 -0.84
CA PHE A 444 11.94 -11.72 -0.95
C PHE A 444 11.81 -12.44 -2.29
N ALA A 445 12.09 -11.76 -3.40
CA ALA A 445 12.02 -12.36 -4.74
C ALA A 445 13.04 -13.50 -4.91
N SER A 446 14.24 -13.33 -4.36
CA SER A 446 15.30 -14.34 -4.38
C SER A 446 14.90 -15.57 -3.56
N LEU A 447 14.39 -15.39 -2.33
CA LEU A 447 13.90 -16.52 -1.52
C LEU A 447 12.70 -17.22 -2.17
N ALA A 448 11.82 -16.48 -2.83
CA ALA A 448 10.72 -17.05 -3.60
C ALA A 448 11.21 -17.96 -4.74
N ALA A 449 12.31 -17.60 -5.42
CA ALA A 449 12.93 -18.44 -6.43
C ALA A 449 13.53 -19.72 -5.80
N ASP A 450 14.25 -19.60 -4.69
CA ASP A 450 14.83 -20.75 -3.97
C ASP A 450 13.75 -21.72 -3.47
N LEU A 451 12.63 -21.21 -2.96
CA LEU A 451 11.52 -22.04 -2.51
C LEU A 451 10.84 -22.76 -3.67
N ARG A 452 10.74 -22.14 -4.86
CA ARG A 452 10.24 -22.84 -6.06
C ARG A 452 11.19 -23.96 -6.48
N ALA A 453 12.50 -23.69 -6.50
CA ALA A 453 13.50 -24.70 -6.85
C ALA A 453 13.47 -25.91 -5.90
N ARG A 454 13.12 -25.69 -4.63
CA ARG A 454 12.93 -26.75 -3.62
C ARG A 454 11.55 -27.40 -3.61
N GLY A 455 10.58 -26.91 -4.39
CA GLY A 455 9.19 -27.37 -4.33
C GLY A 455 8.42 -26.94 -3.07
N GLU A 456 8.93 -25.95 -2.33
CA GLU A 456 8.42 -25.50 -1.04
C GLU A 456 7.55 -24.23 -1.13
N TYR A 457 7.46 -23.59 -2.29
CA TYR A 457 6.80 -22.28 -2.46
C TYR A 457 5.36 -22.23 -1.95
N PHE A 458 4.59 -23.31 -2.13
CA PHE A 458 3.19 -23.44 -1.70
C PHE A 458 3.02 -24.21 -0.38
N ALA A 459 4.12 -24.61 0.29
CA ALA A 459 4.08 -25.58 1.40
C ALA A 459 3.21 -25.14 2.60
N GLN A 460 3.04 -23.83 2.80
CA GLN A 460 2.22 -23.28 3.88
C GLN A 460 0.86 -22.70 3.43
N ASN A 461 0.44 -22.94 2.19
CA ASN A 461 -0.84 -22.44 1.68
C ASN A 461 -2.06 -23.26 2.14
N GLU A 462 -1.75 -24.35 2.85
CA GLU A 462 -2.60 -25.28 3.57
C GLU A 462 -3.23 -24.86 4.90
N GLY A 463 -4.45 -24.30 4.96
CA GLY A 463 -5.24 -24.25 6.19
C GLY A 463 -4.66 -23.41 7.34
N ARG A 464 -3.68 -22.54 7.06
CA ARG A 464 -3.07 -21.63 8.04
C ARG A 464 -3.89 -20.35 8.19
N PHE A 465 -3.76 -19.70 9.34
CA PHE A 465 -4.31 -18.38 9.58
C PHE A 465 -3.26 -17.49 10.24
N ALA A 466 -3.15 -16.25 9.78
CA ALA A 466 -2.38 -15.21 10.44
C ALA A 466 -3.22 -13.95 10.61
N ASN A 467 -3.22 -13.40 11.82
CA ASN A 467 -3.87 -12.13 12.08
C ASN A 467 -3.07 -11.00 11.42
N GLY A 468 -3.70 -10.29 10.48
CA GLY A 468 -3.08 -9.18 9.74
C GLY A 468 -2.70 -7.99 10.61
N LEU A 469 -3.21 -7.88 11.84
CA LEU A 469 -2.94 -6.75 12.73
C LEU A 469 -1.71 -6.95 13.62
N ASN A 470 -1.13 -8.15 13.70
CA ASN A 470 -0.06 -8.49 14.66
C ASN A 470 1.16 -7.55 14.62
N GLY A 471 1.47 -6.95 13.46
CA GLY A 471 2.61 -6.03 13.30
C GLY A 471 2.35 -4.57 13.71
N VAL A 472 1.09 -4.21 14.03
CA VAL A 472 0.66 -2.81 14.21
C VAL A 472 -0.12 -2.55 15.49
N VAL A 473 -0.45 -3.57 16.29
CA VAL A 473 -1.18 -3.41 17.58
C VAL A 473 -0.51 -2.39 18.51
N GLN A 474 0.83 -2.36 18.55
CA GLN A 474 1.58 -1.39 19.34
C GLN A 474 1.47 0.04 18.80
N LEU A 475 1.22 0.21 17.49
CA LEU A 475 1.01 1.52 16.87
C LEU A 475 -0.38 2.06 17.22
N GLU A 476 -1.41 1.20 17.24
CA GLU A 476 -2.80 1.56 17.59
C GLU A 476 -2.87 2.44 18.85
N THR A 477 -2.24 1.99 19.95
CA THR A 477 -2.28 2.68 21.25
C THR A 477 -1.46 3.98 21.31
N ARG A 478 -0.70 4.28 20.25
CA ARG A 478 0.26 5.40 20.17
C ARG A 478 -0.03 6.37 19.03
N LEU A 479 -1.00 6.06 18.16
CA LEU A 479 -1.40 6.95 17.07
C LEU A 479 -2.15 8.16 17.65
N GLY A 480 -1.42 9.27 17.75
CA GLY A 480 -1.93 10.57 18.17
C GLY A 480 -1.27 11.72 17.41
N PRO A 481 -1.65 12.98 17.69
CA PRO A 481 -1.09 14.17 17.03
C PRO A 481 0.42 14.29 17.19
N SER A 482 0.96 13.74 18.28
CA SER A 482 2.38 13.53 18.48
C SER A 482 2.67 12.03 18.56
N ILE A 483 3.74 11.61 17.90
CA ILE A 483 4.39 10.33 18.14
C ILE A 483 5.86 10.63 18.41
N ASP A 484 6.47 9.84 19.29
CA ASP A 484 7.89 9.97 19.60
C ASP A 484 8.74 9.51 18.40
N GLU A 485 9.67 10.35 17.93
CA GLU A 485 10.54 10.05 16.80
C GLU A 485 11.49 8.88 17.12
N ARG A 486 11.89 8.75 18.40
CA ARG A 486 12.65 7.57 18.84
C ARG A 486 11.81 6.30 18.69
N PHE A 487 10.55 6.33 19.14
CA PHE A 487 9.62 5.22 18.93
C PHE A 487 9.43 4.89 17.43
N ARG A 488 9.23 5.88 16.56
CA ARG A 488 9.10 5.64 15.09
C ARG A 488 10.30 4.87 14.54
N ARG A 489 11.51 5.31 14.90
CA ARG A 489 12.77 4.66 14.50
C ARG A 489 12.89 3.26 15.05
N GLU A 490 12.56 3.06 16.33
CA GLU A 490 12.56 1.74 16.96
C GLU A 490 11.58 0.77 16.29
N GLN A 491 10.42 1.25 15.82
CA GLN A 491 9.47 0.42 15.07
C GLN A 491 10.02 0.02 13.70
N VAL A 492 10.65 0.94 12.96
CA VAL A 492 11.33 0.63 11.69
C VAL A 492 12.42 -0.42 11.93
N ASP A 493 13.34 -0.17 12.86
CA ASP A 493 14.43 -1.10 13.15
C ASP A 493 13.90 -2.48 13.59
N ARG A 494 12.84 -2.52 14.41
CA ARG A 494 12.22 -3.78 14.85
C ARG A 494 11.56 -4.53 13.70
N ALA A 495 10.81 -3.85 12.82
CA ALA A 495 10.14 -4.49 11.68
C ALA A 495 11.16 -5.06 10.68
N TYR A 496 12.13 -4.25 10.27
CA TYR A 496 13.18 -4.69 9.35
C TYR A 496 14.06 -5.79 9.97
N GLY A 497 14.48 -5.64 11.23
CA GLY A 497 15.30 -6.63 11.92
C GLY A 497 14.58 -7.97 12.10
N SER A 498 13.32 -7.95 12.53
CA SER A 498 12.51 -9.18 12.70
C SER A 498 12.32 -9.91 11.36
N VAL A 499 11.89 -9.18 10.33
CA VAL A 499 11.59 -9.77 9.02
C VAL A 499 12.86 -10.25 8.33
N PHE A 500 13.94 -9.46 8.37
CA PHE A 500 15.21 -9.88 7.79
C PHE A 500 15.81 -11.09 8.51
N ALA A 501 15.72 -11.15 9.85
CA ALA A 501 16.14 -12.33 10.60
C ALA A 501 15.35 -13.59 10.19
N ALA A 502 14.04 -13.47 9.96
CA ALA A 502 13.22 -14.57 9.43
C ALA A 502 13.65 -14.99 8.01
N LEU A 503 13.98 -14.05 7.13
CA LEU A 503 14.53 -14.38 5.80
C LEU A 503 15.86 -15.14 5.92
N VAL A 504 16.74 -14.73 6.84
CA VAL A 504 18.02 -15.42 7.11
C VAL A 504 17.79 -16.83 7.62
N GLU A 505 16.96 -16.99 8.66
CA GLU A 505 16.57 -18.29 9.22
C GLU A 505 16.03 -19.21 8.13
N ARG A 506 15.07 -18.73 7.34
CA ARG A 506 14.40 -19.57 6.36
C ARG A 506 15.29 -19.95 5.19
N ARG A 507 16.16 -19.04 4.75
CA ARG A 507 17.08 -19.30 3.64
C ARG A 507 18.19 -20.28 4.02
N LEU A 508 18.74 -20.15 5.22
CA LEU A 508 19.88 -20.94 5.68
C LEU A 508 19.49 -22.16 6.54
N ALA A 509 18.19 -22.37 6.78
CA ALA A 509 17.65 -23.43 7.63
C ALA A 509 18.12 -23.37 9.10
N GLU A 510 18.34 -22.16 9.61
CA GLU A 510 18.83 -21.88 10.97
C GLU A 510 17.67 -21.70 11.96
N ARG A 511 17.03 -22.80 12.35
CA ARG A 511 15.77 -22.78 13.14
C ARG A 511 15.89 -21.98 14.43
N GLY A 512 14.90 -21.11 14.70
CA GLY A 512 14.78 -20.30 15.90
C GLY A 512 15.71 -19.08 15.94
N LEU A 513 16.54 -18.87 14.91
CA LEU A 513 17.45 -17.74 14.83
C LEU A 513 16.71 -16.39 14.82
N SER A 514 15.54 -16.32 14.20
CA SER A 514 14.74 -15.11 13.98
C SER A 514 14.12 -14.49 15.24
N ASP A 515 14.18 -15.19 16.38
CA ASP A 515 13.72 -14.67 17.68
C ASP A 515 14.86 -14.50 18.70
N ARG A 516 16.12 -14.67 18.29
CA ARG A 516 17.25 -14.43 19.20
C ARG A 516 17.43 -12.93 19.40
N ALA A 517 17.23 -12.44 20.63
CA ALA A 517 17.31 -11.02 20.98
C ALA A 517 18.61 -10.36 20.51
N ARG A 518 19.74 -11.06 20.73
CA ARG A 518 21.08 -10.59 20.33
C ARG A 518 21.27 -10.49 18.82
N LEU A 519 20.61 -11.34 18.04
CA LEU A 519 20.66 -11.26 16.58
C LEU A 519 19.76 -10.12 16.08
N VAL A 520 18.50 -10.09 16.51
CA VAL A 520 17.53 -9.08 16.06
C VAL A 520 18.01 -7.67 16.41
N SER A 521 18.63 -7.47 17.58
CA SER A 521 19.17 -6.15 17.99
C SER A 521 20.30 -5.63 17.10
N GLU A 522 21.00 -6.52 16.42
CA GLU A 522 22.07 -6.17 15.47
C GLU A 522 21.54 -5.87 14.08
N LEU A 523 20.37 -6.39 13.74
CA LEU A 523 19.75 -6.24 12.42
C LEU A 523 18.90 -4.96 12.33
N LYS A 524 19.45 -3.83 12.80
CA LYS A 524 18.88 -2.51 12.52
C LYS A 524 18.92 -2.20 11.02
N LEU A 525 18.10 -1.27 10.55
CA LEU A 525 17.96 -1.00 9.12
C LEU A 525 19.31 -0.77 8.41
N PRO A 526 20.24 0.08 8.90
CA PRO A 526 21.54 0.27 8.23
C PRO A 526 22.33 -1.03 8.09
N GLN A 527 22.28 -1.92 9.09
CA GLN A 527 22.96 -3.21 9.05
C GLN A 527 22.30 -4.17 8.07
N VAL A 528 20.97 -4.22 8.01
CA VAL A 528 20.21 -5.00 7.01
C VAL A 528 20.64 -4.61 5.59
N LEU A 529 20.79 -3.32 5.31
CA LEU A 529 21.18 -2.84 3.98
C LEU A 529 22.63 -3.18 3.57
N THR A 530 23.47 -3.66 4.50
CA THR A 530 24.81 -4.17 4.16
C THR A 530 24.79 -5.57 3.56
N PHE A 531 23.69 -6.31 3.72
CA PHE A 531 23.48 -7.62 3.14
C PHE A 531 22.99 -7.49 1.70
N ARG A 532 23.92 -7.63 0.75
CA ARG A 532 23.56 -7.79 -0.67
C ARG A 532 22.86 -9.12 -0.93
N ASP A 533 23.34 -10.17 -0.26
CA ASP A 533 22.80 -11.53 -0.30
C ASP A 533 22.79 -12.12 1.12
N ILE A 534 22.01 -13.19 1.31
CA ILE A 534 21.97 -13.99 2.53
C ILE A 534 22.79 -15.26 2.29
N THR A 535 23.96 -15.37 2.92
CA THR A 535 24.89 -16.51 2.75
C THR A 535 25.44 -16.98 4.11
N PRO A 536 25.89 -18.25 4.22
CA PRO A 536 26.52 -18.76 5.44
C PRO A 536 27.68 -17.89 5.93
N ASP A 537 28.59 -17.46 5.05
CA ASP A 537 29.74 -16.61 5.42
C ASP A 537 29.32 -15.26 6.01
N ARG A 538 28.24 -14.66 5.49
CA ARG A 538 27.73 -13.39 6.02
C ARG A 538 27.07 -13.58 7.37
N LEU A 539 26.36 -14.69 7.57
CA LEU A 539 25.82 -15.05 8.87
C LEU A 539 26.95 -15.32 9.88
N ALA A 540 27.98 -16.08 9.52
CA ALA A 540 29.14 -16.35 10.39
C ALA A 540 29.78 -15.05 10.89
N ARG A 541 30.04 -14.08 9.99
CA ARG A 541 30.56 -12.76 10.39
C ARG A 541 29.62 -11.96 11.29
N LEU A 542 28.30 -12.13 11.17
CA LEU A 542 27.34 -11.52 12.08
C LEU A 542 27.40 -12.20 13.46
N LEU A 543 27.41 -13.53 13.48
CA LEU A 543 27.51 -14.34 14.69
C LEU A 543 28.83 -14.08 15.45
N ASP A 544 29.96 -13.95 14.76
CA ASP A 544 31.25 -13.57 15.36
C ASP A 544 31.16 -12.23 16.10
N ARG A 545 30.61 -11.19 15.46
CA ARG A 545 30.42 -9.88 16.10
C ARG A 545 29.49 -9.95 17.32
N ILE A 546 28.46 -10.80 17.27
CA ILE A 546 27.58 -11.02 18.43
C ILE A 546 28.35 -11.72 19.55
N GLY A 547 29.12 -12.76 19.22
CA GLY A 547 29.99 -13.47 20.15
C GLY A 547 31.01 -12.56 20.84
N GLU A 548 31.63 -11.63 20.11
CA GLU A 548 32.54 -10.62 20.67
C GLU A 548 31.85 -9.74 21.73
N ARG A 549 30.62 -9.29 21.46
CA ARG A 549 29.83 -8.50 22.43
C ARG A 549 29.40 -9.32 23.64
N MET A 550 28.96 -10.56 23.42
CA MET A 550 28.64 -11.46 24.52
C MET A 550 29.87 -11.76 25.38
N THR A 551 31.05 -11.90 24.77
CA THR A 551 32.32 -12.05 25.47
C THR A 551 32.57 -10.85 26.39
N LYS A 552 32.36 -9.62 25.89
CA LYS A 552 32.51 -8.41 26.70
C LYS A 552 31.52 -8.37 27.87
N ASP A 553 30.25 -8.72 27.63
CA ASP A 553 29.22 -8.75 28.67
C ASP A 553 29.56 -9.79 29.76
N LEU A 554 29.99 -10.99 29.36
CA LEU A 554 30.38 -12.04 30.30
C LEU A 554 31.65 -11.71 31.07
N ARG A 555 32.63 -11.01 30.47
CA ARG A 555 33.82 -10.51 31.21
C ARG A 555 33.44 -9.49 32.28
N ALA A 556 32.43 -8.67 32.01
CA ALA A 556 31.94 -7.72 33.00
C ALA A 556 31.17 -8.41 34.14
N GLU A 557 30.42 -9.48 33.83
CA GLU A 557 29.64 -10.25 34.80
C GLU A 557 30.52 -11.24 35.61
N PHE A 558 31.58 -11.78 35.00
CA PHE A 558 32.51 -12.76 35.58
C PHE A 558 33.98 -12.32 35.38
N PRO A 559 34.46 -11.29 36.10
CA PRO A 559 35.79 -10.71 35.88
C PRO A 559 36.93 -11.69 36.11
N ASP A 560 36.79 -12.62 37.05
CA ASP A 560 37.83 -13.58 37.44
C ASP A 560 37.73 -14.93 36.72
N ALA A 561 36.73 -15.12 35.85
CA ALA A 561 36.50 -16.40 35.18
C ALA A 561 37.45 -16.66 34.00
N GLY A 562 38.25 -15.67 33.58
CA GLY A 562 39.19 -15.81 32.47
C GLY A 562 38.51 -15.99 31.11
N VAL A 563 37.31 -15.43 30.90
CA VAL A 563 36.56 -15.56 29.63
C VAL A 563 37.36 -14.98 28.45
N GLU A 564 37.71 -15.81 27.49
CA GLU A 564 38.48 -15.41 26.30
C GLU A 564 37.59 -15.09 25.11
N ARG A 565 36.63 -15.97 24.81
CA ARG A 565 35.75 -15.86 23.64
C ARG A 565 34.44 -16.61 23.85
N VAL A 566 33.35 -16.06 23.32
CA VAL A 566 32.08 -16.76 23.06
C VAL A 566 31.98 -16.98 21.56
N GLU A 567 31.74 -18.22 21.14
CA GLU A 567 31.50 -18.56 19.74
C GLU A 567 30.06 -19.05 19.57
N LEU A 568 29.45 -18.64 18.46
CA LEU A 568 28.07 -18.96 18.11
C LEU A 568 28.08 -19.75 16.81
N GLY A 569 27.67 -21.01 16.87
CA GLY A 569 27.62 -21.92 15.73
C GLY A 569 26.27 -21.92 15.02
N SER A 570 26.23 -22.53 13.84
CA SER A 570 24.97 -22.92 13.19
C SER A 570 24.15 -23.85 14.09
N GLY A 571 22.83 -23.84 13.97
CA GLY A 571 21.93 -24.61 14.81
C GLY A 571 21.78 -24.09 16.25
N GLY A 572 22.35 -22.93 16.56
CA GLY A 572 22.23 -22.29 17.87
C GLY A 572 23.21 -22.80 18.92
N GLU A 573 24.29 -23.46 18.52
CA GLU A 573 25.37 -23.88 19.43
C GLU A 573 26.08 -22.66 20.03
N VAL A 574 26.39 -22.74 21.33
CA VAL A 574 27.14 -21.72 22.08
C VAL A 574 28.31 -22.41 22.77
N SER A 575 29.52 -21.94 22.52
CA SER A 575 30.73 -22.35 23.23
C SER A 575 31.41 -21.16 23.90
N VAL A 576 32.17 -21.44 24.97
CA VAL A 576 32.95 -20.44 25.71
C VAL A 576 34.37 -20.97 25.88
N THR A 577 35.36 -20.15 25.53
CA THR A 577 36.79 -20.41 25.72
C THR A 577 37.32 -19.58 26.88
N GLY A 578 38.30 -20.10 27.63
CA GLY A 578 38.97 -19.42 28.74
C GLY A 578 38.87 -20.19 30.06
N PRO A 579 37.68 -20.24 30.72
CA PRO A 579 37.50 -21.06 31.90
C PRO A 579 37.74 -22.55 31.60
N ALA A 580 38.43 -23.27 32.50
CA ALA A 580 38.75 -24.68 32.29
C ALA A 580 37.47 -25.52 32.15
N VAL A 581 37.34 -26.24 31.02
CA VAL A 581 36.18 -27.08 30.72
C VAL A 581 35.96 -28.11 31.83
N GLY A 582 34.71 -28.24 32.28
CA GLY A 582 34.31 -29.16 33.35
C GLY A 582 34.34 -28.57 34.76
N THR A 583 34.82 -27.33 34.93
CA THR A 583 34.73 -26.61 36.21
C THR A 583 33.33 -25.99 36.44
N GLU A 584 32.99 -25.72 37.70
CA GLU A 584 31.77 -24.96 38.05
C GLU A 584 31.76 -23.57 37.42
N VAL A 585 32.91 -22.91 37.35
CA VAL A 585 33.07 -21.59 36.71
C VAL A 585 32.74 -21.68 35.22
N HIS A 586 33.30 -22.66 34.50
CA HIS A 586 32.97 -22.88 33.09
C HIS A 586 31.47 -23.15 32.90
N ALA A 587 30.87 -24.00 33.74
CA ALA A 587 29.45 -24.31 33.67
C ALA A 587 28.57 -23.07 33.90
N ALA A 588 28.92 -22.22 34.87
CA ALA A 588 28.20 -20.98 35.16
C ALA A 588 28.28 -19.98 34.00
N VAL A 589 29.48 -19.75 33.45
CA VAL A 589 29.68 -18.83 32.32
C VAL A 589 28.97 -19.34 31.07
N LEU A 590 29.08 -20.64 30.75
CA LEU A 590 28.41 -21.24 29.60
C LEU A 590 26.88 -21.19 29.74
N SER A 591 26.35 -21.46 30.94
CA SER A 591 24.92 -21.33 31.24
C SER A 591 24.42 -19.90 31.00
N ARG A 592 25.20 -18.90 31.45
CA ARG A 592 24.87 -17.50 31.22
C ARG A 592 24.97 -17.12 29.74
N ALA A 593 26.00 -17.58 29.02
CA ALA A 593 26.15 -17.35 27.58
C ALA A 593 24.94 -17.90 26.81
N ARG A 594 24.50 -19.13 27.12
CA ARG A 594 23.28 -19.73 26.55
C ARG A 594 22.05 -18.91 26.89
N SER A 595 21.86 -18.51 28.15
CA SER A 595 20.74 -17.64 28.54
C SER A 595 20.71 -16.32 27.77
N LEU A 596 21.86 -15.70 27.53
CA LEU A 596 21.95 -14.46 26.74
C LEU A 596 21.64 -14.68 25.26
N TRP A 597 22.05 -15.82 24.70
CA TRP A 597 21.75 -16.19 23.32
C TRP A 597 20.30 -16.58 23.13
N ASP A 598 19.75 -17.36 24.07
CA ASP A 598 18.41 -17.91 24.01
C ASP A 598 17.30 -16.92 24.35
N ALA A 599 17.66 -15.72 24.82
CA ALA A 599 16.70 -14.66 25.12
C ALA A 599 15.85 -14.30 23.88
N SER A 600 14.53 -14.31 24.05
CA SER A 600 13.58 -13.96 22.99
C SER A 600 13.60 -12.46 22.69
N ALA A 601 13.56 -12.12 21.41
CA ALA A 601 13.41 -10.76 20.92
C ALA A 601 11.95 -10.26 21.00
N GLY A 602 10.99 -11.17 21.17
CA GLY A 602 9.58 -10.89 20.86
C GLY A 602 9.45 -10.46 19.40
N SER A 603 10.14 -11.16 18.50
CA SER A 603 10.21 -10.83 17.07
C SER A 603 8.82 -10.85 16.45
N LEU A 604 8.53 -9.82 15.65
CA LEU A 604 7.24 -9.73 14.96
C LEU A 604 7.04 -10.87 13.95
N ALA A 605 8.15 -11.43 13.45
CA ALA A 605 8.19 -12.44 12.42
C ALA A 605 8.39 -13.86 12.95
N HIS A 606 8.69 -14.07 14.23
CA HIS A 606 9.01 -15.40 14.76
C HIS A 606 7.86 -16.40 14.56
N VAL A 607 6.62 -15.95 14.75
CA VAL A 607 5.42 -16.80 14.58
C VAL A 607 5.11 -17.06 13.09
N ALA A 608 5.88 -16.48 12.16
CA ALA A 608 5.61 -16.48 10.73
C ALA A 608 6.31 -17.57 9.91
N LEU A 609 7.36 -18.18 10.45
CA LEU A 609 8.01 -19.37 9.90
C LEU A 609 7.49 -20.62 10.61
#